data_AF-A0A2N5IVB1-F1
#
_entry.id   AF-A0A2N5IVB1-F1
#
_cell.length_a   1.000
_cell.length_b   1.000
_cell.length_c   1.000
_cell.angle_alpha   90.00
_cell.angle_beta   90.00
_cell.angle_gamma   90.00
#
_symmetry.space_group_name_H-M   'P 1'
#
loop_
_entity.id
_entity.type
_entity.pdbx_description
1 polymer ?
#
loop_
_entity_poly.entity_id
_entity_poly.type
_entity_poly.pdbx_seq_one_letter_code
_entity_poly.pdbx_strand_id
1 'polypeptide(L)'
;MPADYKSALRQADAYANTMHMSKAGVYDQLTSEYGGKFSAEAAQYAVDNVKTDWNANALAKAKTYQETMAMSPEAIRDQLTSQAGEKFTPEEANYAIEHLND
;
A
#
# COMPACT_ATOMS: atom_id res chain seq x y z
N MET A 1 22.11 2.48 -12.63
CA MET A 1 21.29 2.32 -11.41
C MET A 1 21.91 1.23 -10.55
N PRO A 2 22.14 1.46 -9.24
CA PRO A 2 22.69 0.43 -8.34
C PRO A 2 21.81 -0.83 -8.32
N ALA A 3 22.40 -2.00 -8.03
CA ALA A 3 21.66 -3.26 -7.98
C ALA A 3 20.49 -3.22 -6.97
N ASP A 4 20.70 -2.57 -5.84
CA ASP A 4 19.72 -2.46 -4.74
C ASP A 4 18.43 -1.75 -5.17
N TYR A 5 18.51 -0.77 -6.07
CA TYR A 5 17.35 -0.02 -6.55
C TYR A 5 16.46 -0.91 -7.43
N LYS A 6 17.07 -1.80 -8.23
CA LYS A 6 16.33 -2.76 -9.05
C LYS A 6 15.64 -3.80 -8.18
N SER A 7 16.32 -4.27 -7.13
CA SER A 7 15.76 -5.21 -6.16
C SER A 7 14.63 -4.57 -5.36
N ALA A 8 14.81 -3.35 -4.87
CA ALA A 8 13.79 -2.59 -4.16
C ALA A 8 12.55 -2.36 -5.02
N LEU A 9 12.73 -1.95 -6.29
CA LEU A 9 11.61 -1.78 -7.24
C LEU A 9 10.84 -3.09 -7.47
N ARG A 10 11.53 -4.22 -7.59
CA ARG A 10 10.87 -5.53 -7.74
C ARG A 10 10.09 -5.93 -6.49
N GLN A 11 10.61 -5.65 -5.30
CA GLN A 11 9.91 -5.94 -4.07
C GLN A 11 8.74 -4.99 -3.83
N ALA A 12 8.89 -3.71 -4.22
CA ALA A 12 7.80 -2.74 -4.21
C ALA A 12 6.64 -3.18 -5.11
N ASP A 13 6.94 -3.73 -6.29
CA ASP A 13 5.94 -4.29 -7.19
C ASP A 13 5.15 -5.43 -6.53
N ALA A 14 5.82 -6.37 -5.85
CA ALA A 14 5.15 -7.43 -5.10
C ALA A 14 4.26 -6.87 -3.97
N TYR A 15 4.78 -5.95 -3.16
CA TYR A 15 4.02 -5.37 -2.05
C TYR A 15 2.83 -4.52 -2.52
N ALA A 16 3.01 -3.71 -3.56
CA ALA A 16 1.94 -2.88 -4.10
C ALA A 16 0.92 -3.74 -4.87
N ASN A 17 1.35 -4.48 -5.88
CA ASN A 17 0.44 -5.11 -6.84
C ASN A 17 -0.07 -6.49 -6.41
N THR A 18 0.63 -7.20 -5.51
CA THR A 18 0.16 -8.51 -4.99
C THR A 18 -0.45 -8.40 -3.60
N MET A 19 0.12 -7.55 -2.73
CA MET A 19 -0.38 -7.38 -1.36
C MET A 19 -1.28 -6.15 -1.18
N HIS A 20 -1.49 -5.35 -2.24
CA HIS A 20 -2.35 -4.16 -2.23
C HIS A 20 -2.00 -3.18 -1.12
N MET A 21 -0.71 -3.02 -0.83
CA MET A 21 -0.25 -2.08 0.19
C MET A 21 -0.33 -0.64 -0.31
N SER A 22 -0.45 0.30 0.62
CA SER A 22 -0.33 1.73 0.32
C SER A 22 1.11 2.10 -0.02
N LYS A 23 1.31 3.25 -0.67
CA LYS A 23 2.65 3.77 -0.97
C LYS A 23 3.52 3.90 0.29
N ALA A 24 2.95 4.42 1.37
CA ALA A 24 3.63 4.55 2.66
C ALA A 24 3.96 3.18 3.27
N GLY A 25 3.01 2.24 3.25
CA GLY A 25 3.23 0.88 3.75
C GLY A 25 4.34 0.16 2.98
N VAL A 26 4.39 0.30 1.65
CA VAL A 26 5.46 -0.27 0.82
C VAL A 26 6.81 0.32 1.21
N TYR A 27 6.92 1.65 1.37
CA TYR A 27 8.15 2.29 1.80
C TYR A 27 8.64 1.77 3.15
N ASP A 28 7.73 1.64 4.11
CA ASP A 28 8.05 1.11 5.45
C ASP A 28 8.55 -0.33 5.38
N GLN A 29 7.93 -1.19 4.57
CA GLN A 29 8.38 -2.58 4.40
C GLN A 29 9.74 -2.69 3.71
N LEU A 30 10.03 -1.81 2.74
CA LEU A 30 11.32 -1.80 2.05
C LEU A 30 12.46 -1.34 2.97
N THR A 31 12.19 -0.39 3.86
CA THR A 31 13.19 0.17 4.80
C THR A 31 13.28 -0.60 6.12
N SER A 32 12.30 -1.44 6.43
CA SER A 32 12.28 -2.22 7.68
C SER A 32 13.48 -3.15 7.84
N GLU A 33 14.04 -3.16 9.06
CA GLU A 33 15.05 -4.12 9.53
C GLU A 33 14.57 -5.58 9.53
N TYR A 34 13.27 -5.82 9.40
CA TYR A 34 12.69 -7.16 9.28
C TYR A 34 12.11 -7.44 7.89
N GLY A 35 12.16 -6.44 7.00
CA GLY A 35 11.64 -6.50 5.64
C GLY A 35 12.76 -6.45 4.60
N GLY A 36 12.70 -5.44 3.72
CA GLY A 36 13.61 -5.28 2.59
C GLY A 36 15.03 -4.84 2.95
N LYS A 37 15.23 -4.18 4.11
CA LYS A 37 16.52 -3.63 4.56
C LYS A 37 17.22 -2.73 3.53
N PHE A 38 16.45 -2.10 2.65
CA PHE A 38 16.98 -1.17 1.67
C PHE A 38 17.25 0.19 2.30
N SER A 39 18.19 0.94 1.72
CA SER A 39 18.37 2.34 2.10
C SER A 39 17.10 3.15 1.81
N ALA A 40 16.91 4.25 2.54
CA ALA A 40 15.79 5.17 2.32
C ALA A 40 15.71 5.64 0.85
N GLU A 41 16.85 5.90 0.21
CA GLU A 41 16.90 6.36 -1.19
C GLU A 41 16.48 5.27 -2.18
N ALA A 42 16.87 4.02 -1.95
CA ALA A 42 16.46 2.89 -2.79
C ALA A 42 14.96 2.58 -2.63
N ALA A 43 14.46 2.65 -1.40
CA ALA A 43 13.03 2.48 -1.11
C ALA A 43 12.20 3.62 -1.71
N GLN A 44 12.65 4.88 -1.56
CA GLN A 44 12.01 6.04 -2.15
C GLN A 44 11.96 5.93 -3.68
N TYR A 45 13.10 5.59 -4.30
CA TYR A 45 13.16 5.33 -5.73
C TYR A 45 12.14 4.25 -6.14
N ALA A 46 12.06 3.15 -5.39
CA ALA A 46 11.15 2.06 -5.70
C ALA A 46 9.68 2.49 -5.65
N VAL A 47 9.23 3.19 -4.59
CA VAL A 47 7.83 3.64 -4.48
C VAL A 47 7.46 4.77 -5.45
N ASP A 48 8.44 5.53 -5.94
CA ASP A 48 8.22 6.57 -6.95
C ASP A 48 8.18 6.00 -8.38
N ASN A 49 8.78 4.84 -8.61
CA ASN A 49 8.92 4.27 -9.96
C ASN A 49 8.09 3.01 -10.19
N VAL A 50 7.57 2.38 -9.13
CA VAL A 50 6.65 1.25 -9.25
C VAL A 50 5.40 1.66 -10.04
N LYS A 51 5.00 0.81 -10.98
CA LYS A 51 3.78 1.01 -11.77
C LYS A 51 2.66 0.29 -11.06
N THR A 52 1.81 1.05 -10.39
CA THR A 52 0.69 0.54 -9.60
C THR A 52 -0.42 1.58 -9.61
N ASP A 53 -1.64 1.09 -9.44
CA ASP A 53 -2.81 1.92 -9.19
C ASP A 53 -3.09 1.90 -7.68
N TRP A 54 -2.76 3.00 -6.99
CA TRP A 54 -2.92 3.07 -5.54
C TRP A 54 -4.38 3.12 -5.10
N ASN A 55 -5.26 3.69 -5.94
CA ASN A 55 -6.70 3.68 -5.73
C ASN A 55 -7.25 2.24 -5.82
N ALA A 56 -6.80 1.46 -6.80
CA ALA A 56 -7.14 0.05 -6.90
C ALA A 56 -6.64 -0.76 -5.70
N ASN A 57 -5.45 -0.47 -5.19
CA ASN A 57 -4.93 -1.12 -3.98
C ASN A 57 -5.78 -0.81 -2.75
N ALA A 58 -6.17 0.45 -2.55
CA ALA A 58 -7.06 0.84 -1.45
C ALA A 58 -8.41 0.13 -1.56
N LEU A 59 -8.98 0.04 -2.77
CA LEU A 59 -10.24 -0.68 -3.01
C LEU A 59 -10.12 -2.17 -2.72
N ALA A 60 -9.03 -2.82 -3.14
CA ALA A 60 -8.80 -4.23 -2.86
C ALA A 60 -8.70 -4.52 -1.34
N LYS A 61 -8.02 -3.64 -0.59
CA LYS A 61 -7.98 -3.70 0.87
C LYS A 61 -9.35 -3.46 1.51
N ALA A 62 -10.09 -2.47 1.01
CA ALA A 62 -11.43 -2.17 1.48
C ALA A 62 -12.37 -3.39 1.34
N LYS A 63 -12.38 -4.02 0.16
CA LYS A 63 -13.14 -5.25 -0.10
C LYS A 63 -12.71 -6.39 0.81
N THR A 64 -11.41 -6.59 1.01
CA THR A 64 -10.89 -7.60 1.94
C THR A 64 -11.41 -7.38 3.35
N TYR A 65 -11.38 -6.14 3.88
CA TYR A 65 -11.91 -5.83 5.20
C TYR A 65 -13.42 -6.02 5.30
N GLN A 66 -14.17 -5.65 4.26
CA GLN A 66 -15.60 -5.87 4.21
C GLN A 66 -15.95 -7.37 4.24
N GLU A 67 -15.30 -8.17 3.38
CA GLU A 67 -15.60 -9.59 3.20
C GLU A 67 -15.14 -10.44 4.38
N THR A 68 -13.94 -10.19 4.90
CA THR A 68 -13.30 -11.07 5.89
C THR A 68 -13.54 -10.64 7.32
N MET A 69 -13.79 -9.34 7.56
CA MET A 69 -13.94 -8.77 8.90
C MET A 69 -15.33 -8.13 9.12
N ALA A 70 -16.21 -8.13 8.11
CA ALA A 70 -17.56 -7.55 8.18
C ALA A 70 -17.56 -6.10 8.69
N MET A 71 -16.50 -5.34 8.37
CA MET A 71 -16.37 -3.95 8.81
C MET A 71 -17.32 -3.02 8.06
N SER A 72 -17.81 -1.97 8.73
CA SER A 72 -18.61 -0.93 8.08
C SER A 72 -17.73 -0.05 7.18
N PRO A 73 -18.31 0.64 6.17
CA PRO A 73 -17.56 1.54 5.29
C PRO A 73 -16.73 2.60 6.05
N GLU A 74 -17.28 3.19 7.11
CA GLU A 74 -16.56 4.18 7.93
C GLU A 74 -15.38 3.54 8.68
N ALA A 75 -15.57 2.36 9.27
CA ALA A 75 -14.49 1.65 9.95
C ALA A 75 -13.38 1.23 8.97
N ILE A 76 -13.76 0.85 7.74
CA ILE A 76 -12.80 0.56 6.67
C ILE A 76 -12.01 1.81 6.30
N ARG A 77 -12.67 2.96 6.10
CA ARG A 77 -11.98 4.24 5.79
C ARG A 77 -10.98 4.61 6.87
N ASP A 78 -11.37 4.50 8.13
CA ASP A 78 -10.50 4.79 9.27
C ASP A 78 -9.31 3.82 9.31
N GLN A 79 -9.54 2.53 9.04
CA GLN A 79 -8.49 1.52 8.98
C GLN A 79 -7.50 1.74 7.82
N LEU A 80 -8.02 2.14 6.65
CA LEU A 80 -7.21 2.44 5.47
C LEU A 80 -6.27 3.63 5.73
N THR A 81 -6.74 4.66 6.42
CA THR A 81 -5.97 5.89 6.69
C THR A 81 -5.15 5.85 7.98
N SER A 82 -5.41 4.88 8.86
CA SER A 82 -4.73 4.75 10.15
C SER A 82 -3.21 4.62 10.01
N GLN A 83 -2.49 5.36 10.85
CA GLN A 83 -1.02 5.29 10.95
C GLN A 83 -0.53 3.94 11.49
N ALA A 84 -1.37 3.21 12.23
CA ALA A 84 -1.07 1.84 12.66
C ALA A 84 -1.66 0.80 11.69
N GLY A 85 -2.49 1.23 10.73
CA GLY A 85 -3.15 0.39 9.74
C GLY A 85 -2.44 0.48 8.39
N GLU A 86 -3.21 0.75 7.34
CA GLU A 86 -2.72 0.64 5.96
C GLU A 86 -2.03 1.90 5.44
N LYS A 87 -2.19 3.08 6.08
CA LYS A 87 -1.56 4.35 5.69
C LYS A 87 -1.83 4.82 4.25
N PHE A 88 -2.99 4.48 3.69
CA PHE A 88 -3.46 5.13 2.46
C PHE A 88 -3.72 6.61 2.71
N THR A 89 -3.63 7.39 1.64
CA THR A 89 -4.07 8.79 1.66
C THR A 89 -5.59 8.88 1.89
N PRO A 90 -6.10 9.98 2.46
CA PRO A 90 -7.54 10.19 2.57
C PRO A 90 -8.26 10.08 1.22
N GLU A 91 -7.65 10.54 0.13
CA GLU A 91 -8.20 10.48 -1.22
C GLU A 91 -8.34 9.05 -1.73
N GLU A 92 -7.32 8.21 -1.55
CA GLU A 92 -7.37 6.79 -1.93
C GLU A 92 -8.39 6.01 -1.10
N ALA A 93 -8.47 6.30 0.21
CA ALA A 93 -9.46 5.69 1.08
C ALA A 93 -10.89 6.12 0.70
N ASN A 94 -11.12 7.38 0.37
CA ASN A 94 -12.41 7.87 -0.09
C ASN A 94 -12.81 7.21 -1.41
N TYR A 95 -11.88 7.14 -2.38
CA TYR A 95 -12.09 6.41 -3.63
C TYR A 95 -12.52 4.96 -3.36
N ALA A 96 -11.81 4.27 -2.47
CA ALA A 96 -12.11 2.88 -2.12
C ALA A 96 -13.52 2.69 -1.53
N ILE A 97 -13.98 3.63 -0.70
CA ILE A 97 -15.34 3.58 -0.13
C ILE A 97 -16.40 3.90 -1.16
N GLU A 98 -16.17 4.90 -2.02
CA GLU A 98 -17.09 5.29 -3.08
C GLU A 98 -17.36 4.13 -4.05
N HIS A 99 -16.36 3.30 -4.32
CA HIS A 99 -16.44 2.18 -5.27
C HIS A 99 -16.58 0.81 -4.59
N LEU A 100 -16.85 0.77 -3.29
CA LEU A 100 -16.77 -0.46 -2.49
C LEU A 100 -17.76 -1.54 -2.97
N ASN A 101 -18.94 -1.12 -3.43
CA ASN A 101 -20.04 -2.00 -3.84
C ASN A 101 -20.45 -1.81 -5.31
N ASP A 102 -19.55 -1.26 -6.13
CA ASP A 102 -19.75 -1.16 -7.58
C ASP A 102 -19.74 -2.52 -8.28
#